data_AF-A0AA41XS76-F1
#
_entry.id   AF-A0AA41XS76-F1
#
_cell.length_a   1.000
_cell.length_b   1.000
_cell.length_c   1.000
_cell.angle_alpha   90.00
_cell.angle_beta   90.00
_cell.angle_gamma   90.00
#
_symmetry.space_group_name_H-M   'P 1'
#
loop_
_entity.id
_entity.type
_entity.pdbx_description
1 polymer ?
#
loop_
_entity_poly.entity_id
_entity_poly.type
_entity_poly.pdbx_seq_one_letter_code
_entity_poly.pdbx_strand_id
1 'polypeptide(L)' 'MRVVVDHQRCEGHGRCFAVAPSVYDVDDDGYSTIDEVTVAAGVEEAAREGAAACPRQAIAVIE' A
#
# COMPACT_ATOMS: atom_id res chain seq x y z
N MET A 1 13.44 3.25 2.57
CA MET A 1 12.12 2.61 2.66
C MET A 1 11.44 2.56 1.30
N ARG A 2 10.93 1.39 0.95
CA ARG A 2 10.16 1.11 -0.26
C ARG A 2 8.98 0.23 0.08
N VAL A 3 7.89 0.40 -0.64
CA VAL A 3 6.69 -0.42 -0.53
C VAL A 3 6.52 -1.21 -1.82
N VAL A 4 6.21 -2.50 -1.71
CA VAL A 4 5.97 -3.40 -2.84
C VAL A 4 4.64 -4.09 -2.66
N VAL A 5 3.81 -4.15 -3.71
CA VAL A 5 2.51 -4.81 -3.68
C VAL A 5 2.56 -6.12 -4.47
N ASP A 6 2.07 -7.18 -3.83
CA ASP A 6 1.82 -8.46 -4.48
C ASP A 6 0.38 -8.48 -5.03
N HIS A 7 0.24 -8.25 -6.34
CA HIS A 7 -1.05 -8.26 -7.02
C HIS A 7 -1.73 -9.65 -7.03
N GLN A 8 -1.02 -10.75 -6.81
CA GLN A 8 -1.65 -12.07 -6.66
C GLN A 8 -2.37 -12.22 -5.32
N ARG A 9 -1.99 -11.42 -4.32
CA ARG A 9 -2.58 -11.40 -2.98
C ARG A 9 -3.52 -10.22 -2.75
N CYS A 10 -3.47 -9.21 -3.63
CA CYS A 10 -4.35 -8.07 -3.58
C CYS A 10 -5.77 -8.48 -4.00
N GLU A 11 -6.73 -8.33 -3.09
CA GLU A 11 -8.14 -8.68 -3.30
C GLU A 11 -9.05 -7.43 -3.26
N GLY A 12 -8.57 -6.29 -3.75
CA GLY A 12 -9.43 -5.12 -3.97
C GLY A 12 -10.02 -4.44 -2.72
N HIS A 13 -9.46 -4.61 -1.52
CA HIS A 13 -10.10 -4.11 -0.30
C HIS A 13 -10.01 -2.58 -0.10
N GLY A 14 -9.16 -1.87 -0.85
CA GLY A 14 -8.99 -0.40 -0.73
C GLY A 14 -8.45 0.12 0.61
N ARG A 15 -8.13 -0.75 1.56
CA ARG A 15 -7.76 -0.37 2.95
C ARG A 15 -6.45 0.40 3.04
N CYS A 16 -5.46 0.07 2.21
CA CYS A 16 -4.18 0.76 2.17
C CYS A 16 -4.36 2.23 1.78
N PHE A 17 -5.12 2.50 0.70
CA PHE A 17 -5.48 3.84 0.26
C PHE A 17 -6.33 4.59 1.30
N ALA A 18 -7.32 3.93 1.90
CA ALA A 18 -8.17 4.57 2.91
C ALA A 18 -7.38 5.07 4.15
N VAL A 19 -6.30 4.37 4.51
CA VAL A 19 -5.45 4.74 5.67
C VAL A 19 -4.36 5.73 5.27
N ALA A 20 -3.71 5.51 4.12
CA ALA A 20 -2.56 6.29 3.69
C ALA A 20 -2.66 6.70 2.20
N PRO A 21 -3.60 7.61 1.85
CA PRO A 21 -3.81 8.03 0.47
C PRO A 21 -2.66 8.86 -0.11
N SER A 22 -1.70 9.28 0.73
CA SER A 22 -0.47 9.95 0.30
C SER A 22 0.61 8.99 -0.18
N VAL A 23 0.44 7.68 0.05
CA VAL A 23 1.42 6.64 -0.30
C VAL A 23 0.84 5.62 -1.26
N TYR A 24 -0.43 5.26 -1.06
CA TYR A 24 -1.11 4.23 -1.83
C TYR A 24 -2.04 4.86 -2.84
N ASP A 25 -2.32 4.09 -3.89
CA ASP A 25 -3.31 4.41 -4.91
C ASP A 25 -4.01 3.10 -5.31
N VAL A 26 -5.29 3.22 -5.66
CA VAL A 26 -6.18 2.11 -6.00
C VAL A 26 -7.08 2.50 -7.16
N ASP A 27 -7.52 1.50 -7.92
CA ASP A 27 -8.55 1.68 -8.94
C ASP A 27 -9.96 1.78 -8.34
N ASP A 28 -10.96 1.93 -9.21
CA ASP A 28 -12.36 2.08 -8.82
C ASP A 28 -12.92 0.81 -8.12
N ASP A 29 -12.28 -0.34 -8.32
CA ASP A 29 -12.63 -1.62 -7.68
C ASP A 29 -11.80 -1.89 -6.40
N GLY A 30 -10.94 -0.95 -6.00
CA GLY A 30 -10.13 -1.00 -4.78
C GLY A 30 -8.84 -1.82 -4.89
N TYR A 31 -8.46 -2.29 -6.08
CA TYR A 31 -7.18 -2.95 -6.32
C TYR A 31 -6.07 -1.92 -6.34
N SER A 32 -4.92 -2.24 -5.76
CA SER A 32 -3.79 -1.30 -5.81
C SER A 32 -3.30 -1.15 -7.24
N THR A 33 -2.99 0.08 -7.62
CA THR A 33 -2.40 0.45 -8.93
C THR A 33 -0.87 0.56 -8.86
N ILE A 34 -0.28 0.32 -7.69
CA ILE A 34 1.14 0.47 -7.42
C ILE A 34 1.81 -0.91 -7.41
N ASP A 35 2.81 -1.11 -8.26
CA ASP A 35 3.70 -2.27 -8.15
C ASP A 35 4.73 -2.05 -7.01
N GLU A 36 5.43 -0.92 -7.08
CA GLU A 36 6.48 -0.53 -6.14
C GLU A 36 6.51 1.01 -6.02
N VAL A 37 6.68 1.53 -4.81
CA VAL A 37 6.85 2.96 -4.56
C VAL A 37 7.99 3.23 -3.58
N THR A 38 8.88 4.14 -3.96
CA THR A 38 9.89 4.68 -3.02
C THR A 38 9.20 5.69 -2.11
N VAL A 39 9.25 5.43 -0.80
CA VAL A 39 8.53 6.25 0.18
C VAL A 39 9.28 7.55 0.40
N ALA A 40 8.58 8.68 0.24
CA ALA A 40 9.15 10.00 0.49
C ALA A 40 9.42 10.22 1.99
N ALA A 41 10.39 11.09 2.28
CA ALA A 41 10.70 11.46 3.66
C ALA A 41 9.50 12.16 4.31
N GLY A 42 9.16 11.75 5.54
CA GLY A 42 8.04 12.29 6.32
C GLY A 42 6.72 11.56 6.15
N VAL A 43 6.65 10.51 5.32
CA VAL A 43 5.45 9.66 5.15
C VAL A 43 5.71 8.17 5.41
N GLU A 44 6.85 7.84 6.04
CA GLU A 44 7.24 6.46 6.36
C GLU A 44 6.26 5.78 7.32
N GLU A 45 5.69 6.53 8.27
CA GLU A 45 4.66 6.01 9.17
C GLU A 45 3.38 5.67 8.42
N ALA A 46 2.87 6.59 7.59
CA ALA A 46 1.72 6.35 6.73
C ALA A 46 1.93 5.13 5.81
N ALA A 47 3.13 4.98 5.25
CA ALA A 47 3.49 3.80 4.46
C ALA A 47 3.35 2.50 5.26
N ARG A 48 3.88 2.45 6.49
CA ARG A 48 3.74 1.27 7.38
C ARG A 48 2.29 1.01 7.77
N GLU A 49 1.53 2.05 8.11
CA GLU A 49 0.13 1.93 8.51
C GLU A 49 -0.75 1.41 7.37
N GLY A 50 -0.59 1.94 6.16
CA GLY A 50 -1.32 1.45 4.99
C GLY A 50 -0.96 0.01 4.62
N ALA A 51 0.30 -0.40 4.81
CA ALA A 51 0.70 -1.80 4.63
C ALA A 51 0.03 -2.71 5.67
N ALA A 52 0.03 -2.30 6.95
CA ALA A 52 -0.59 -3.03 8.05
C ALA A 52 -2.13 -3.11 7.93
N ALA A 53 -2.75 -2.14 7.26
CA ALA A 53 -4.18 -2.12 7.00
C ALA A 53 -4.63 -3.15 5.96
N CYS A 54 -3.71 -3.75 5.19
CA CYS A 54 -4.03 -4.75 4.18
C CYS A 54 -4.43 -6.09 4.83
N PRO A 55 -5.70 -6.54 4.72
CA PRO A 55 -6.16 -7.77 5.36
C PRO A 55 -5.48 -9.04 4.83
N ARG A 56 -5.01 -8.98 3.58
CA ARG A 56 -4.34 -10.09 2.89
C ARG A 56 -2.81 -10.06 3.04
N GLN A 57 -2.29 -9.03 3.72
CA GLN A 57 -0.86 -8.77 3.86
C GLN A 57 -0.14 -8.79 2.51
N ALA A 58 -0.78 -8.23 1.49
CA ALA A 58 -0.27 -8.16 0.11
C ALA A 58 0.83 -7.11 -0.07
N ILE A 59 1.17 -6.35 0.98
CA ILE A 59 2.05 -5.19 0.90
C ILE A 59 3.27 -5.45 1.79
N ALA A 60 4.46 -5.37 1.19
CA ALA A 60 5.75 -5.49 1.88
C ALA A 60 6.40 -4.12 2.03
N VAL A 61 6.98 -3.86 3.20
CA VAL A 61 7.80 -2.67 3.47
C VAL A 61 9.26 -3.10 3.58
N ILE A 62 10.11 -2.55 2.72
CA ILE A 62 11.54 -2.84 2.63
C ILE A 62 12.31 -1.60 3.08
N GLU A 63 13.31 -1.74 3.95
CA GLU A 63 14.09 -0.60 4.46
C GLU A 63 15.19 -0.13 3.49
#